data_AF-A0A4S8M0W7-F1
#
_entry.id   AF-A0A4S8M0W7-F1
#
_cell.length_a   1.000
_cell.length_b   1.000
_cell.length_c   1.000
_cell.angle_alpha   90.00
_cell.angle_beta   90.00
_cell.angle_gamma   90.00
#
_symmetry.space_group_name_H-M   'P 1'
#
loop_
_entity.id
_entity.type
_entity.pdbx_description
1 polymer ?
#
loop_
_entity_poly.entity_id
_entity_poly.type
_entity_poly.pdbx_seq_one_letter_code
_entity_poly.pdbx_strand_id
1 'polypeptide(L)'
;KKNPFAKPETEGERAASKLIQYVNYVAEHVPGSMSEIQNRREDMFSIVNCNGLTHIFLTLNPTDTNNPIAQVLAGRDIDLDKLFHELSPGSENLERSKIISQNPIAAAQFFHKSVTNLVEILLETKRENKEVNLVRYQYNMVWLKHKVEVLFTFICSYG
;
A
#
# COMPACT_ATOMS: atom_id res chain seq x y z
N LYS A 1 -12.55 20.24 9.55
CA LYS A 1 -12.16 19.62 8.27
C LYS A 1 -12.73 20.46 7.14
N LYS A 2 -11.91 21.14 6.32
CA LYS A 2 -12.40 21.92 5.17
C LYS A 2 -12.84 20.96 4.07
N ASN A 3 -14.02 21.19 3.51
CA ASN A 3 -14.58 20.41 2.41
C ASN A 3 -13.68 20.56 1.16
N PRO A 4 -13.14 19.47 0.59
CA PRO A 4 -12.29 19.53 -0.61
C PRO A 4 -13.03 19.99 -1.87
N PHE A 5 -14.37 20.08 -1.84
CA PHE A 5 -15.22 20.58 -2.91
C PHE A 5 -15.72 22.01 -2.67
N ALA A 6 -15.13 22.73 -1.71
CA ALA A 6 -15.51 24.11 -1.43
C ALA A 6 -15.30 25.00 -2.67
N LYS A 7 -16.35 25.69 -3.08
CA LYS A 7 -16.31 26.66 -4.19
C LYS A 7 -16.20 28.07 -3.62
N PRO A 8 -15.51 29.00 -4.29
CA PRO A 8 -15.44 30.39 -3.87
C PRO A 8 -16.83 31.04 -4.01
N GLU A 9 -17.42 31.46 -2.90
CA GLU A 9 -18.77 32.05 -2.89
C GLU A 9 -18.70 33.57 -2.96
N THR A 10 -17.76 34.16 -2.24
CA THR A 10 -17.57 35.62 -2.18
C THR A 10 -16.78 36.15 -3.39
N GLU A 11 -16.98 37.43 -3.72
CA GLU A 11 -16.25 38.08 -4.82
C GLU A 11 -14.74 38.07 -4.60
N GLY A 12 -14.29 38.31 -3.37
CA GLY A 12 -12.87 38.25 -3.00
C GLY A 12 -12.27 36.86 -3.17
N GLU A 13 -12.99 35.80 -2.78
CA GLU A 13 -12.55 34.41 -3.00
C GLU A 13 -12.49 34.05 -4.49
N ARG A 14 -13.43 34.55 -5.30
CA ARG A 14 -13.40 34.35 -6.76
C ARG A 14 -12.19 35.04 -7.39
N ALA A 15 -11.90 36.28 -6.97
CA ALA A 15 -10.72 37.00 -7.43
C ALA A 15 -9.42 36.28 -7.02
N ALA A 16 -9.32 35.81 -5.77
CA ALA A 16 -8.18 35.05 -5.30
C ALA A 16 -8.02 33.71 -6.04
N SER A 17 -9.12 33.00 -6.29
CA SER A 17 -9.11 31.75 -7.07
C SER A 17 -8.63 31.99 -8.51
N LYS A 18 -9.09 33.07 -9.14
CA LYS A 18 -8.64 33.46 -10.49
C LYS A 18 -7.16 33.84 -10.51
N LEU A 19 -6.68 34.54 -9.49
CA LEU A 19 -5.25 34.85 -9.34
C LEU A 19 -4.41 33.57 -9.23
N ILE A 20 -4.84 32.62 -8.39
CA ILE A 20 -4.16 31.32 -8.25
C ILE A 20 -4.11 30.58 -9.60
N GLN A 21 -5.17 30.63 -10.41
CA GLN A 21 -5.15 30.04 -11.76
C GLN A 21 -4.07 30.66 -12.65
N TYR A 22 -3.92 32.00 -12.65
CA TYR A 22 -2.86 32.65 -13.42
C TYR A 22 -1.45 32.31 -12.91
N VAL A 23 -1.28 32.27 -11.58
CA VAL A 23 -0.01 31.87 -10.98
C VAL A 23 0.33 30.44 -11.36
N ASN A 24 -0.63 29.51 -11.29
CA ASN A 24 -0.44 28.12 -11.69
C ASN A 24 -0.10 27.99 -13.17
N TYR A 25 -0.75 28.77 -14.04
CA TYR A 25 -0.48 28.78 -15.49
C TYR A 25 0.95 29.21 -15.82
N VAL A 26 1.46 30.24 -15.13
CA VAL A 26 2.87 30.65 -15.30
C VAL A 26 3.81 29.60 -14.68
N ALA A 27 3.45 29.07 -13.51
CA ALA A 27 4.25 28.09 -12.79
C ALA A 27 4.37 26.76 -13.55
N GLU A 28 3.39 26.36 -14.35
CA GLU A 28 3.47 25.19 -15.25
C GLU A 28 4.69 25.26 -16.17
N HIS A 29 5.18 26.42 -16.56
CA HIS A 29 6.36 26.49 -17.43
C HIS A 29 7.69 26.48 -16.65
N VAL A 30 7.64 26.36 -15.33
CA VAL A 30 8.81 26.40 -14.43
C VAL A 30 9.14 24.99 -13.94
N PRO A 31 10.29 24.42 -14.34
CA PRO A 31 10.70 23.08 -13.91
C PRO A 31 10.71 22.94 -12.38
N GLY A 32 9.98 21.94 -11.87
CA GLY A 32 9.92 21.65 -10.43
C GLY A 32 8.91 22.49 -9.64
N SER A 33 8.10 23.31 -10.31
CA SER A 33 6.98 24.00 -9.67
C SER A 33 5.91 23.00 -9.18
N MET A 34 5.07 23.46 -8.25
CA MET A 34 3.94 22.66 -7.76
C MET A 34 2.92 22.36 -8.87
N SER A 35 2.71 23.29 -9.80
CA SER A 35 1.78 23.13 -10.92
C SER A 35 2.28 22.07 -11.91
N GLU A 36 3.57 22.09 -12.24
CA GLU A 36 4.20 21.05 -13.07
C GLU A 36 4.11 19.66 -12.45
N ILE A 37 4.41 19.55 -11.15
CA ILE A 37 4.32 18.27 -10.43
C ILE A 37 2.88 17.76 -10.42
N GLN A 38 1.90 18.65 -10.25
CA GLN A 38 0.49 18.31 -10.26
C GLN A 38 0.04 17.82 -11.65
N ASN A 39 0.37 18.53 -12.73
CA ASN A 39 0.06 18.14 -14.09
C ASN A 39 0.67 16.78 -14.45
N ARG A 40 1.94 16.55 -14.09
CA ARG A 40 2.61 15.26 -14.30
C ARG A 40 1.93 14.11 -13.55
N ARG A 41 1.41 14.36 -12.35
CA ARG A 41 0.63 13.35 -11.60
C ARG A 41 -0.69 13.05 -12.29
N GLU A 42 -1.38 14.06 -12.78
CA GLU A 42 -2.63 13.90 -13.53
C GLU A 42 -2.41 13.10 -14.83
N ASP A 43 -1.34 13.39 -15.56
CA ASP A 43 -0.93 12.60 -16.73
C ASP A 43 -0.62 11.14 -16.36
N MET A 44 0.15 10.92 -15.30
CA MET A 44 0.42 9.58 -14.80
C MET A 44 -0.89 8.84 -14.47
N PHE A 45 -1.83 9.48 -13.78
CA PHE A 45 -3.14 8.88 -13.46
C PHE A 45 -3.98 8.63 -14.71
N SER A 46 -3.95 9.55 -15.68
CA SER A 46 -4.63 9.40 -16.97
C SER A 46 -4.10 8.18 -17.72
N ILE A 47 -2.78 8.04 -17.83
CA ILE A 47 -2.12 6.88 -18.46
C ILE A 47 -2.50 5.58 -17.73
N VAL A 48 -2.44 5.56 -16.40
CA VAL A 48 -2.83 4.39 -15.60
C VAL A 48 -4.30 4.01 -15.81
N ASN A 49 -5.17 5.00 -15.94
CA ASN A 49 -6.61 4.78 -16.13
C ASN A 49 -6.93 4.29 -17.54
N CYS A 50 -6.28 4.84 -18.57
CA CYS A 50 -6.50 4.49 -19.97
C CYS A 50 -5.80 3.19 -20.39
N ASN A 51 -4.55 3.01 -19.98
CA ASN A 51 -3.66 1.96 -20.48
C ASN A 51 -3.32 0.89 -19.42
N GLY A 52 -3.82 1.05 -18.18
CA GLY A 52 -3.44 0.20 -17.05
C GLY A 52 -2.10 0.61 -16.41
N LEU A 53 -1.73 -0.03 -15.30
CA LEU A 53 -0.43 0.19 -14.65
C LEU A 53 0.69 -0.37 -15.52
N THR A 54 1.46 0.49 -16.19
CA THR A 54 2.59 0.08 -17.04
C THR A 54 3.73 -0.55 -16.22
N HIS A 55 3.93 -0.08 -14.98
CA HIS A 55 4.94 -0.61 -14.05
C HIS A 55 4.51 -0.42 -12.59
N ILE A 56 4.68 -1.47 -11.76
CA ILE A 56 4.48 -1.42 -10.30
C ILE A 56 5.84 -1.58 -9.64
N PHE A 57 6.26 -0.59 -8.86
CA PHE A 57 7.37 -0.71 -7.91
C PHE A 57 6.80 -0.92 -6.51
N LEU A 58 7.10 -2.06 -5.91
CA LEU A 58 6.62 -2.45 -4.59
C LEU A 58 7.79 -3.02 -3.76
N THR A 59 8.08 -2.38 -2.63
CA THR A 59 9.04 -2.89 -1.64
C THR A 59 8.29 -3.63 -0.56
N LEU A 60 8.62 -4.90 -0.34
CA LEU A 60 7.98 -5.75 0.66
C LEU A 60 8.99 -6.16 1.73
N ASN A 61 8.72 -5.76 2.96
CA ASN A 61 9.51 -6.15 4.13
C ASN A 61 8.60 -6.89 5.13
N PRO A 62 8.21 -8.15 4.85
CA PRO A 62 7.42 -8.91 5.79
C PRO A 62 8.27 -9.20 7.05
N THR A 63 7.78 -8.77 8.21
CA THR A 63 8.41 -9.09 9.50
C THR A 63 8.19 -10.57 9.82
N ASP A 64 9.27 -11.30 10.00
CA ASP A 64 9.28 -12.70 10.46
C ASP A 64 9.26 -12.79 11.99
N THR A 65 9.74 -11.77 12.69
CA THR A 65 9.71 -11.71 14.16
C THR A 65 8.30 -11.47 14.68
N ASN A 66 7.52 -10.59 14.06
CA ASN A 66 6.21 -10.20 14.60
C ASN A 66 5.05 -10.95 13.92
N ASN A 67 5.32 -11.78 12.91
CA ASN A 67 4.28 -12.52 12.21
C ASN A 67 4.07 -13.92 12.83
N PRO A 68 2.85 -14.27 13.27
CA PRO A 68 2.59 -15.57 13.87
C PRO A 68 2.83 -16.74 12.91
N ILE A 69 2.66 -16.55 11.60
CA ILE A 69 2.90 -17.58 10.60
C ILE A 69 4.39 -17.97 10.61
N ALA A 70 5.29 -16.99 10.70
CA ALA A 70 6.72 -17.23 10.78
C ALA A 70 7.11 -17.97 12.08
N GLN A 71 6.46 -17.62 13.19
CA GLN A 71 6.66 -18.27 14.49
C GLN A 71 6.17 -19.73 14.48
N VAL A 72 5.01 -20.02 13.87
CA VAL A 72 4.51 -21.40 13.69
C VAL A 72 5.46 -22.20 12.79
N LEU A 73 5.95 -21.62 11.70
CA LEU A 73 6.94 -22.27 10.82
C LEU A 73 8.25 -22.57 11.56
N ALA A 74 8.63 -21.76 12.53
CA ALA A 74 9.80 -21.98 13.38
C ALA A 74 9.56 -23.03 14.48
N GLY A 75 8.32 -23.52 14.63
CA GLY A 75 7.95 -24.56 15.60
C GLY A 75 7.44 -24.02 16.94
N ARG A 76 7.11 -22.73 17.02
CA ARG A 76 6.43 -22.16 18.21
C ARG A 76 4.98 -22.65 18.21
N ASP A 77 4.56 -23.24 19.31
CA ASP A 77 3.15 -23.54 19.56
C ASP A 77 2.43 -22.23 19.89
N ILE A 78 1.51 -21.81 19.02
CA ILE A 78 0.78 -20.55 19.16
C ILE A 78 -0.70 -20.87 19.20
N ASP A 79 -1.33 -20.47 20.31
CA ASP A 79 -2.78 -20.50 20.45
C ASP A 79 -3.40 -19.40 19.58
N LEU A 80 -4.04 -19.81 18.48
CA LEU A 80 -4.65 -18.90 17.52
C LEU A 80 -5.84 -18.13 18.11
N ASP A 81 -6.47 -18.65 19.16
CA ASP A 81 -7.61 -18.02 19.83
C ASP A 81 -7.17 -16.90 20.81
N LYS A 82 -5.88 -16.89 21.18
CA LYS A 82 -5.30 -15.93 22.14
C LYS A 82 -4.22 -15.03 21.57
N LEU A 83 -4.06 -15.02 20.25
CA LEU A 83 -2.98 -14.33 19.52
C LEU A 83 -2.82 -12.84 19.89
N PHE A 84 -3.92 -12.19 20.31
CA PHE A 84 -3.94 -10.77 20.74
C PHE A 84 -4.24 -10.56 22.23
N HIS A 85 -4.42 -11.64 22.99
CA HIS A 85 -4.91 -11.59 24.37
C HIS A 85 -3.78 -11.45 25.41
N GLU A 86 -2.55 -11.87 25.06
CA GLU A 86 -1.37 -11.82 25.91
C GLU A 86 -0.24 -11.00 25.28
N LEU A 87 -0.49 -9.71 25.03
CA LEU A 87 0.56 -8.77 24.63
C LEU A 87 1.36 -8.35 25.87
N SER A 88 2.27 -9.21 26.36
CA SER A 88 3.23 -8.82 27.39
C SER A 88 4.31 -7.92 26.75
N PRO A 89 4.36 -6.60 27.02
CA PRO A 89 5.24 -5.71 26.27
C PRO A 89 6.70 -5.93 26.69
N GLY A 90 7.53 -6.39 25.75
CA GLY A 90 9.00 -6.38 25.87
C GLY A 90 9.68 -7.76 25.82
N SER A 91 9.23 -8.72 26.63
CA SER A 91 9.83 -10.07 26.68
C SER A 91 9.52 -10.90 25.43
N GLU A 92 8.32 -10.72 24.88
CA GLU A 92 7.84 -11.50 23.74
C GLU A 92 8.62 -11.21 22.44
N ASN A 93 9.05 -9.96 22.22
CA ASN A 93 9.83 -9.58 21.05
C ASN A 93 11.18 -10.30 20.98
N LEU A 94 11.87 -10.39 22.13
CA LEU A 94 13.16 -11.06 22.22
C LEU A 94 13.02 -12.56 22.01
N GLU A 95 11.98 -13.17 22.58
CA GLU A 95 11.69 -14.59 22.43
C GLU A 95 11.38 -14.94 20.96
N ARG A 96 10.49 -14.17 20.32
CA ARG A 96 10.16 -14.33 18.90
C ARG A 96 11.37 -14.20 17.99
N SER A 97 12.26 -13.25 18.29
CA SER A 97 13.52 -13.05 17.55
C SER A 97 14.49 -14.22 17.77
N LYS A 98 14.55 -14.75 18.99
CA LYS A 98 15.38 -15.91 19.33
C LYS A 98 14.91 -17.18 18.63
N ILE A 99 13.61 -17.43 18.59
CA ILE A 99 13.03 -18.60 17.92
C ILE A 99 13.33 -18.58 16.42
N ILE A 100 13.15 -17.42 15.78
CA ILE A 100 13.45 -17.24 14.36
C ILE A 100 14.95 -17.39 14.08
N SER A 101 15.82 -16.84 14.93
CA SER A 101 17.27 -16.98 14.75
C SER A 101 17.77 -18.41 14.96
N GLN A 102 17.07 -19.21 15.76
CA GLN A 102 17.33 -20.65 15.92
C GLN A 102 16.89 -21.46 14.70
N ASN A 103 15.94 -20.98 13.91
CA ASN A 103 15.44 -21.65 12.72
C ASN A 103 15.37 -20.69 11.50
N PRO A 104 16.52 -20.34 10.89
CA PRO A 104 16.56 -19.45 9.74
C PRO A 104 15.87 -20.03 8.49
N ILE A 105 15.70 -21.36 8.42
CA ILE A 105 14.97 -22.02 7.34
C ILE A 105 13.49 -21.64 7.40
N ALA A 106 12.90 -21.56 8.59
CA ALA A 106 11.53 -21.10 8.77
C ALA A 106 11.33 -19.66 8.29
N ALA A 107 12.29 -18.77 8.58
CA ALA A 107 12.28 -17.39 8.09
C ALA A 107 12.29 -17.33 6.55
N ALA A 108 13.15 -18.12 5.90
CA ALA A 108 13.21 -18.22 4.45
C ALA A 108 11.91 -18.77 3.83
N GLN A 109 11.31 -19.81 4.45
CA GLN A 109 10.03 -20.35 4.01
C GLN A 109 8.89 -19.34 4.16
N PHE A 110 8.88 -18.60 5.27
CA PHE A 110 7.92 -17.53 5.51
C PHE A 110 8.04 -16.43 4.46
N PHE A 111 9.26 -15.96 4.17
CA PHE A 111 9.52 -14.95 3.16
C PHE A 111 9.05 -15.44 1.77
N HIS A 112 9.44 -16.64 1.38
CA HIS A 112 9.06 -17.23 0.10
C HIS A 112 7.54 -17.36 -0.05
N LYS A 113 6.84 -17.87 0.98
CA LYS A 113 5.38 -17.97 0.99
C LYS A 113 4.70 -16.60 0.95
N SER A 114 5.21 -15.64 1.71
CA SER A 114 4.68 -14.26 1.74
C SER A 114 4.76 -13.59 0.37
N VAL A 115 5.93 -13.66 -0.27
CA VAL A 115 6.13 -13.08 -1.61
C VAL A 115 5.30 -13.82 -2.65
N THR A 116 5.31 -15.16 -2.63
CA THR A 116 4.55 -15.97 -3.59
C THR A 116 3.06 -15.70 -3.48
N ASN A 117 2.49 -15.72 -2.27
CA ASN A 117 1.08 -15.43 -2.05
C ASN A 117 0.72 -14.01 -2.47
N LEU A 118 1.59 -13.04 -2.21
CA LEU A 118 1.35 -11.66 -2.64
C LEU A 118 1.31 -11.56 -4.17
N VAL A 119 2.30 -12.14 -4.86
CA VAL A 119 2.35 -12.16 -6.32
C VAL A 119 1.11 -12.85 -6.90
N GLU A 120 0.71 -13.98 -6.33
CA GLU A 120 -0.49 -14.72 -6.75
C GLU A 120 -1.78 -13.93 -6.51
N ILE A 121 -1.93 -13.23 -5.39
CA ILE A 121 -3.13 -12.45 -5.08
C ILE A 121 -3.18 -11.17 -5.94
N LEU A 122 -2.03 -10.49 -6.08
CA LEU A 122 -1.95 -9.18 -6.74
C LEU A 122 -1.98 -9.30 -8.26
N LEU A 123 -1.32 -10.32 -8.81
CA LEU A 123 -1.24 -10.55 -10.26
C LEU A 123 -2.17 -11.67 -10.75
N GLU A 124 -2.82 -12.40 -9.85
CA GLU A 124 -3.80 -13.45 -10.18
C GLU A 124 -3.22 -14.53 -11.11
N THR A 125 -1.93 -14.84 -10.96
CA THR A 125 -1.13 -15.71 -11.86
C THR A 125 -1.59 -17.17 -11.92
N LYS A 126 -2.45 -17.62 -11.00
CA LYS A 126 -3.00 -18.98 -10.95
C LYS A 126 -4.30 -19.18 -11.73
N ARG A 127 -4.87 -18.15 -12.38
CA ARG A 127 -6.07 -18.32 -13.20
C ARG A 127 -5.73 -18.94 -14.55
N GLU A 128 -6.20 -20.17 -14.78
CA GLU A 128 -6.28 -20.75 -16.11
C GLU A 128 -7.31 -19.99 -16.95
N ASN A 129 -6.83 -19.38 -18.05
CA ASN A 129 -7.57 -18.76 -19.15
C ASN A 129 -9.04 -18.41 -18.89
N LYS A 130 -9.28 -17.16 -18.47
CA LYS A 130 -10.52 -16.44 -18.80
C LYS A 130 -10.13 -15.07 -19.31
N GLU A 131 -10.66 -14.73 -20.49
CA GLU A 131 -10.41 -13.50 -21.24
C GLU A 131 -10.08 -12.30 -20.35
N VAL A 132 -8.93 -11.71 -20.62
CA VAL A 132 -8.35 -10.56 -19.91
C VAL A 132 -9.26 -9.35 -20.11
N ASN A 133 -10.33 -9.26 -19.32
CA ASN A 133 -11.21 -8.09 -19.32
C ASN A 133 -10.48 -6.95 -18.60
N LEU A 134 -9.91 -6.02 -19.36
CA LEU A 134 -9.21 -4.81 -18.88
C LEU A 134 -10.03 -4.02 -17.85
N VAL A 135 -11.37 -4.04 -17.97
CA VAL A 135 -12.30 -3.43 -17.01
C VAL A 135 -12.15 -4.03 -15.61
N ARG A 136 -11.81 -5.32 -15.48
CA ARG A 136 -11.66 -5.98 -14.17
C ARG A 136 -10.36 -5.60 -13.45
N TYR A 137 -9.29 -5.25 -14.17
CA TYR A 137 -8.07 -4.73 -13.55
C TYR A 137 -8.30 -3.36 -12.91
N GLN A 138 -9.14 -2.49 -13.49
CA GLN A 138 -9.55 -1.25 -12.83
C GLN A 138 -10.27 -1.51 -11.50
N TYR A 139 -11.21 -2.47 -11.46
CA TYR A 139 -11.88 -2.85 -10.22
C TYR A 139 -10.93 -3.50 -9.21
N ASN A 140 -10.05 -4.42 -9.65
CA ASN A 140 -9.06 -5.05 -8.79
C ASN A 140 -8.06 -4.02 -8.23
N MET A 141 -7.66 -3.00 -8.99
CA MET A 141 -6.81 -1.90 -8.49
C MET A 141 -7.52 -1.00 -7.47
N VAL A 142 -8.80 -0.69 -7.66
CA VAL A 142 -9.61 0.04 -6.67
C VAL A 142 -9.78 -0.79 -5.38
N TRP A 143 -9.99 -2.10 -5.53
CA TRP A 143 -10.00 -3.06 -4.42
C TRP A 143 -8.64 -3.20 -3.74
N LEU A 144 -7.54 -3.19 -4.49
CA LEU A 144 -6.17 -3.19 -3.98
C LEU A 144 -5.87 -1.89 -3.24
N LYS A 145 -6.36 -0.73 -3.68
CA LYS A 145 -6.24 0.52 -2.89
C LYS A 145 -6.84 0.36 -1.51
N HIS A 146 -8.07 -0.17 -1.41
CA HIS A 146 -8.72 -0.38 -0.11
C HIS A 146 -8.04 -1.48 0.72
N LYS A 147 -7.61 -2.60 0.12
CA LYS A 147 -6.94 -3.69 0.84
C LYS A 147 -5.50 -3.37 1.24
N VAL A 148 -4.74 -2.69 0.39
CA VAL A 148 -3.36 -2.27 0.67
C VAL A 148 -3.36 -1.18 1.74
N GLU A 149 -4.28 -0.22 1.71
CA GLU A 149 -4.44 0.74 2.82
C GLU A 149 -4.80 0.04 4.14
N VAL A 150 -5.68 -0.98 4.11
CA VAL A 150 -6.00 -1.77 5.30
C VAL A 150 -4.78 -2.58 5.77
N LEU A 151 -4.02 -3.21 4.87
CA LEU A 151 -2.82 -3.98 5.22
C LEU A 151 -1.70 -3.08 5.77
N PHE A 152 -1.52 -1.88 5.20
CA PHE A 152 -0.53 -0.90 5.67
C PHE A 152 -0.91 -0.33 7.05
N THR A 153 -2.20 -0.08 7.28
CA THR A 153 -2.71 0.37 8.58
C THR A 153 -2.50 -0.72 9.65
N PHE A 154 -2.74 -1.99 9.33
CA PHE A 154 -2.49 -3.10 10.25
C PHE A 154 -1.00 -3.32 10.56
N ILE A 155 -0.10 -3.08 9.60
CA ILE A 155 1.35 -3.21 9.84
C ILE A 155 1.89 -2.01 10.64
N CYS A 156 1.32 -0.82 10.49
CA CYS A 156 1.81 0.39 11.15
C CYS A 156 1.24 0.64 12.56
N SER A 157 0.14 -0.02 12.95
CA SER A 157 -0.46 0.12 14.29
C SER A 157 0.19 -0.75 15.38
N TYR A 158 1.14 -1.62 15.02
CA TYR A 158 1.85 -2.52 15.95
C TYR A 158 3.37 -2.34 15.94
N GLY A 159 3.86 -1.23 15.37
CA GLY A 159 5.27 -0.81 15.44
C GLY A 159 5.57 0.01 16.68
#